data_AF-A0A1Y3NQL1-F1
#
_entry.id   AF-A0A1Y3NQL1-F1
#
_cell.length_a   1.000
_cell.length_b   1.000
_cell.length_c   1.000
_cell.angle_alpha   90.00
_cell.angle_beta   90.00
_cell.angle_gamma   90.00
#
_symmetry.space_group_name_H-M   'P 1'
#
loop_
_entity.id
_entity.type
_entity.pdbx_description
1 polymer ?
#
loop_
_entity_poly.entity_id
_entity_poly.type
_entity_poly.pdbx_seq_one_letter_code
_entity_poly.pdbx_strand_id
1 'polypeptide(L)'
;PQAWLVTPVVSVYDLDNICLKSVEDSGVNAIFELKNILIEGHARDMRLNTPPRGVQLILGTKSYPSMVDTIVMANLGYFQLKANPGVWELQLRSGRSAELYQIINVGNNIHSWLDDRNDELVKLYEEYGITTALTSFEGSTVFLRVDKKKGMEKEDVLAEEGSSNNNDSDDKIWGKLKKKLGMNNGGSDTKKPAEKINIFSVASGHLYERLLSVMTLGVMKHTKTPVKFWLIENFLSPSFKNFIPHLAKEYGFEYELVTYKWPHWLRAQSEKQRTIWGYKILFLDVLFPLNLDKVIFVDADQIVRADLKELVEMDLHGAPYGYTPFCDSRKETEGYRFWKTGYWEKHLRGKPYHIR
;
A
#
# COMPACT_ATOMS: atom_id res chain seq x y z
N PRO A 1 -20.45 -1.46 8.40
CA PRO A 1 -19.57 -1.55 9.61
C PRO A 1 -18.12 -1.12 9.29
N GLN A 2 -17.35 -0.68 10.30
CA GLN A 2 -15.97 -0.21 10.10
C GLN A 2 -14.99 -1.33 9.72
N ALA A 3 -15.25 -2.60 10.04
CA ALA A 3 -14.39 -3.70 9.61
C ALA A 3 -14.69 -4.24 8.21
N TRP A 4 -15.75 -3.81 7.53
CA TRP A 4 -16.20 -4.44 6.26
C TRP A 4 -15.55 -3.83 5.02
N LEU A 5 -14.92 -4.64 4.18
CA LEU A 5 -14.54 -4.24 2.82
C LEU A 5 -15.59 -4.73 1.83
N VAL A 6 -16.31 -3.78 1.26
CA VAL A 6 -17.46 -4.04 0.39
C VAL A 6 -17.19 -3.50 -1.00
N THR A 7 -17.53 -4.27 -2.02
CA THR A 7 -17.32 -3.92 -3.43
C THR A 7 -18.58 -4.26 -4.24
N PRO A 8 -18.95 -3.43 -5.25
CA PRO A 8 -19.98 -3.82 -6.20
C PRO A 8 -19.48 -4.96 -7.10
N VAL A 9 -20.31 -6.00 -7.28
CA VAL A 9 -19.96 -7.20 -8.06
C VAL A 9 -20.89 -7.45 -9.24
N VAL A 10 -22.14 -6.98 -9.18
CA VAL A 10 -23.09 -7.06 -10.31
C VAL A 10 -23.86 -5.75 -10.41
N SER A 11 -23.78 -5.10 -11.56
CA SER A 11 -24.63 -3.98 -11.96
C SER A 11 -24.46 -3.75 -13.46
N VAL A 12 -25.55 -3.50 -14.18
CA VAL A 12 -25.50 -3.06 -15.58
C VAL A 12 -25.32 -1.53 -15.67
N TYR A 13 -25.76 -0.82 -14.64
CA TYR A 13 -25.71 0.64 -14.56
C TYR A 13 -24.42 1.13 -13.90
N ASP A 14 -24.00 2.32 -14.31
CA ASP A 14 -22.94 3.08 -13.65
C ASP A 14 -23.45 3.61 -12.30
N LEU A 15 -22.97 3.00 -11.21
CA LEU A 15 -23.38 3.36 -9.85
C LEU A 15 -22.94 4.76 -9.42
N ASP A 16 -22.03 5.39 -10.17
CA ASP A 16 -21.58 6.75 -9.91
C ASP A 16 -22.39 7.81 -10.64
N ASN A 17 -23.09 7.42 -11.71
CA ASN A 17 -23.78 8.33 -12.62
C ASN A 17 -25.22 7.87 -12.90
N ILE A 18 -25.96 7.50 -11.86
CA ILE A 18 -27.35 7.03 -12.01
C ILE A 18 -28.26 8.19 -12.44
N CYS A 19 -28.86 8.07 -13.62
CA CYS A 19 -29.91 8.96 -14.10
C CYS A 19 -31.21 8.17 -14.27
N LEU A 20 -32.18 8.32 -13.36
CA LEU A 20 -33.42 7.53 -13.36
C LEU A 20 -34.26 7.71 -14.64
N LYS A 21 -34.10 8.82 -15.36
CA LYS A 21 -34.78 9.04 -16.66
C LYS A 21 -34.28 8.12 -17.77
N SER A 22 -33.07 7.58 -17.64
CA SER A 22 -32.45 6.66 -18.60
C SER A 22 -32.45 5.21 -18.12
N VAL A 23 -33.21 4.90 -17.07
CA VAL A 23 -33.36 3.55 -16.51
C VAL A 23 -34.71 2.99 -16.96
N GLU A 24 -34.76 1.70 -17.24
CA GLU A 24 -35.99 0.99 -17.60
C GLU A 24 -36.97 0.96 -16.41
N ASP A 25 -38.25 0.66 -16.66
CA ASP A 25 -39.28 0.64 -15.61
C ASP A 25 -38.97 -0.34 -14.45
N SER A 26 -38.10 -1.33 -14.68
CA SER A 26 -37.61 -2.27 -13.66
C SER A 26 -36.66 -1.67 -12.61
N GLY A 27 -36.25 -0.41 -12.77
CA GLY A 27 -35.37 0.29 -11.84
C GLY A 27 -33.90 -0.16 -11.88
N VAL A 28 -33.12 0.31 -10.90
CA VAL A 28 -31.68 0.01 -10.77
C VAL A 28 -31.48 -1.11 -9.75
N ASN A 29 -30.92 -2.23 -10.20
CA ASN A 29 -30.52 -3.34 -9.33
C ASN A 29 -29.00 -3.47 -9.31
N ALA A 30 -28.44 -3.61 -8.12
CA ALA A 30 -27.01 -3.81 -7.90
C ALA A 30 -26.76 -4.80 -6.77
N ILE A 31 -25.76 -5.66 -6.92
CA ILE A 31 -25.32 -6.61 -5.90
C ILE A 31 -23.94 -6.19 -5.42
N PHE A 32 -23.80 -6.13 -4.10
CA PHE A 32 -22.55 -5.86 -3.40
C PHE A 32 -22.09 -7.12 -2.66
N GLU A 33 -20.78 -7.29 -2.60
CA GLU A 33 -20.13 -8.39 -1.89
C GLU A 33 -19.33 -7.83 -0.71
N LEU A 34 -19.51 -8.44 0.47
CA LEU A 34 -18.58 -8.31 1.58
C LEU A 34 -17.37 -9.21 1.30
N LYS A 35 -16.36 -8.64 0.61
CA LYS A 35 -15.20 -9.40 0.12
C LYS A 35 -14.25 -9.80 1.24
N ASN A 36 -14.06 -8.91 2.22
CA ASN A 36 -13.20 -9.13 3.36
C ASN A 36 -13.75 -8.47 4.62
N ILE A 37 -13.35 -9.01 5.76
CA ILE A 37 -13.50 -8.37 7.07
C ILE A 37 -12.09 -8.10 7.59
N LEU A 38 -11.88 -6.90 8.14
CA LEU A 38 -10.58 -6.47 8.62
C LEU A 38 -10.20 -7.16 9.94
N ILE A 39 -8.93 -7.56 9.99
CA ILE A 39 -8.18 -7.65 11.24
C ILE A 39 -7.36 -6.38 11.31
N GLU A 40 -7.66 -5.52 12.28
CA GLU A 40 -6.94 -4.27 12.49
C GLU A 40 -6.26 -4.25 13.85
N GLY A 41 -5.40 -3.27 14.08
CA GLY A 41 -4.71 -3.23 15.35
C GLY A 41 -3.87 -2.00 15.59
N HIS A 42 -3.31 -1.98 16.79
CA HIS A 42 -2.46 -0.91 17.30
C HIS A 42 -1.19 -1.50 17.87
N ALA A 43 -0.05 -1.16 17.28
CA ALA A 43 1.27 -1.57 17.75
C ALA A 43 1.94 -0.48 18.61
N ARG A 44 2.61 -0.89 19.69
CA ARG A 44 3.45 -0.01 20.50
C ARG A 44 4.78 -0.66 20.86
N ASP A 45 5.83 0.13 20.75
CA ASP A 45 7.15 -0.15 21.33
C ASP A 45 7.06 -0.06 22.86
N MET A 46 7.53 -1.07 23.58
CA MET A 46 7.46 -1.11 25.04
C MET A 46 8.41 -0.13 25.74
N ARG A 47 9.59 0.13 25.19
CA ARG A 47 10.60 0.99 25.83
C ARG A 47 10.27 2.45 25.63
N LEU A 48 9.90 2.81 24.40
CA LEU A 48 9.62 4.21 24.05
C LEU A 48 8.14 4.56 24.26
N ASN A 49 7.26 3.55 24.39
CA ASN A 49 5.82 3.71 24.43
C ASN A 49 5.25 4.49 23.24
N THR A 50 5.94 4.42 22.10
CA THR A 50 5.58 5.07 20.84
C THR A 50 5.18 4.03 19.80
N PRO A 51 4.41 4.42 18.77
CA PRO A 51 4.17 3.58 17.60
C PRO A 51 5.48 3.15 16.91
N PRO A 52 5.72 1.84 16.70
CA PRO A 52 6.90 1.34 15.99
C PRO A 52 6.68 1.49 14.48
N ARG A 53 6.68 2.75 14.01
CA ARG A 53 6.38 3.10 12.61
C ARG A 53 7.28 2.33 11.64
N GLY A 54 6.71 1.83 10.54
CA GLY A 54 7.47 1.12 9.52
C GLY A 54 7.75 -0.36 9.83
N VAL A 55 7.42 -0.85 11.03
CA VAL A 55 7.44 -2.29 11.30
C VAL A 55 6.49 -2.99 10.34
N GLN A 56 7.03 -3.99 9.64
CA GLN A 56 6.34 -4.76 8.62
C GLN A 56 5.71 -6.00 9.28
N LEU A 57 4.44 -6.23 8.98
CA LEU A 57 3.65 -7.35 9.48
C LEU A 57 3.17 -8.20 8.31
N ILE A 58 3.08 -9.51 8.55
CA ILE A 58 2.45 -10.46 7.64
C ILE A 58 1.32 -11.19 8.35
N LEU A 59 0.30 -11.54 7.58
CA LEU A 59 -0.82 -12.35 8.01
C LEU A 59 -0.98 -13.54 7.06
N GLY A 60 -1.22 -14.70 7.63
CA GLY A 60 -1.48 -15.90 6.86
C GLY A 60 -2.15 -17.00 7.65
N THR A 61 -2.12 -18.19 7.10
CA THR A 61 -2.55 -19.43 7.76
C THR A 61 -1.33 -20.33 7.97
N LYS A 62 -1.47 -21.39 8.77
CA LYS A 62 -0.40 -22.39 8.96
C LYS A 62 0.18 -22.93 7.66
N SER A 63 -0.65 -23.10 6.63
CA SER A 63 -0.23 -23.60 5.32
C SER A 63 0.41 -22.52 4.45
N TYR A 64 0.00 -21.27 4.63
CA TYR A 64 0.45 -20.12 3.84
C TYR A 64 0.67 -18.93 4.78
N PRO A 65 1.84 -18.81 5.44
CA PRO A 65 2.05 -17.85 6.52
C PRO A 65 2.15 -16.38 6.04
N SER A 66 2.43 -16.16 4.75
CA SER A 66 2.59 -14.82 4.17
C SER A 66 1.59 -14.57 3.04
N MET A 67 0.30 -14.40 3.38
CA MET A 67 -0.76 -14.14 2.40
C MET A 67 -1.01 -12.65 2.17
N VAL A 68 -0.94 -11.85 3.24
CA VAL A 68 -1.16 -10.40 3.19
C VAL A 68 -0.09 -9.74 4.05
N ASP A 69 0.43 -8.61 3.59
CA ASP A 69 1.41 -7.81 4.32
C ASP A 69 0.92 -6.37 4.51
N THR A 70 1.51 -5.69 5.50
CA THR A 70 1.26 -4.27 5.76
C THR A 70 2.39 -3.68 6.61
N ILE A 71 2.38 -2.36 6.78
CA ILE A 71 3.26 -1.67 7.73
C ILE A 71 2.47 -1.00 8.85
N VAL A 72 3.11 -0.86 10.00
CA VAL A 72 2.59 -0.10 11.13
C VAL A 72 2.72 1.40 10.85
N MET A 73 1.59 2.11 10.91
CA MET A 73 1.54 3.56 10.75
C MET A 73 2.08 4.30 11.97
N ALA A 74 2.68 5.48 11.75
CA ALA A 74 3.14 6.35 12.83
C ALA A 74 1.99 6.85 13.72
N ASN A 75 0.79 7.01 13.14
CA ASN A 75 -0.37 7.43 13.88
C ASN A 75 -1.01 6.23 14.59
N LEU A 76 -1.07 6.29 15.91
CA LEU A 76 -1.68 5.28 16.78
C LEU A 76 -1.12 3.86 16.66
N GLY A 77 0.01 3.67 15.95
CA GLY A 77 0.51 2.33 15.63
C GLY A 77 -0.46 1.53 14.78
N TYR A 78 -1.32 2.20 14.02
CA TYR A 78 -2.42 1.56 13.32
C TYR A 78 -1.91 0.66 12.18
N PHE A 79 -2.52 -0.51 12.04
CA PHE A 79 -2.38 -1.38 10.88
C PHE A 79 -3.71 -2.08 10.58
N GLN A 80 -3.92 -2.49 9.33
CA GLN A 80 -5.06 -3.34 8.97
C GLN A 80 -4.65 -4.38 7.95
N LEU A 81 -5.28 -5.55 8.03
CA LEU A 81 -5.05 -6.69 7.16
C LEU A 81 -6.40 -7.23 6.69
N LYS A 82 -6.46 -7.59 5.42
CA LYS A 82 -7.67 -8.09 4.77
C LYS A 82 -7.78 -9.58 5.05
N ALA A 83 -8.85 -10.02 5.70
CA ALA A 83 -9.06 -11.41 6.06
C ALA A 83 -10.51 -11.85 5.79
N ASN A 84 -10.79 -13.12 6.07
CA ASN A 84 -12.12 -13.72 6.07
C ASN A 84 -12.25 -14.61 7.33
N PRO A 85 -13.47 -15.03 7.72
CA PRO A 85 -13.66 -15.84 8.92
C PRO A 85 -12.73 -17.05 8.95
N GLY A 86 -12.02 -17.23 10.06
CA GLY A 86 -10.98 -18.24 10.17
C GLY A 86 -9.93 -17.95 11.23
N VAL A 87 -8.98 -18.86 11.36
CA VAL A 87 -7.81 -18.73 12.25
C VAL A 87 -6.62 -18.26 11.42
N TRP A 88 -5.98 -17.20 11.90
CA TRP A 88 -4.89 -16.51 11.21
C TRP A 88 -3.66 -16.41 12.11
N GLU A 89 -2.49 -16.34 11.48
CA GLU A 89 -1.20 -16.15 12.13
C GLU A 89 -0.63 -14.80 11.71
N LEU A 90 -0.46 -13.90 12.70
CA LEU A 90 0.15 -12.58 12.55
C LEU A 90 1.59 -12.63 13.02
N GLN A 91 2.52 -12.18 12.17
CA GLN A 91 3.95 -12.25 12.43
C GLN A 91 4.67 -10.97 11.99
N LEU A 92 5.86 -10.72 12.56
CA LEU A 92 6.79 -9.75 11.97
C LEU A 92 7.28 -10.29 10.63
N ARG A 93 7.31 -9.45 9.59
CA ARG A 93 7.89 -9.85 8.31
C ARG A 93 9.38 -10.14 8.48
N SER A 94 9.84 -11.23 7.87
CA SER A 94 11.26 -11.56 7.78
C SER A 94 12.07 -10.40 7.18
N GLY A 95 13.29 -10.19 7.67
CA GLY A 95 14.15 -9.07 7.32
C GLY A 95 14.22 -8.03 8.44
N ARG A 96 14.41 -6.76 8.10
CA ARG A 96 14.70 -5.67 9.05
C ARG A 96 13.74 -5.60 10.23
N SER A 97 12.44 -5.86 10.03
CA SER A 97 11.46 -5.83 11.12
C SER A 97 11.69 -6.93 12.15
N ALA A 98 11.85 -8.19 11.72
CA ALA A 98 12.14 -9.31 12.61
C ALA A 98 13.58 -9.31 13.19
N GLU A 99 14.52 -8.63 12.52
CA GLU A 99 15.88 -8.41 13.03
C GLU A 99 15.94 -7.39 14.16
N LEU A 100 15.17 -6.32 14.04
CA LEU A 100 15.16 -5.24 15.02
C LEU A 100 14.20 -5.49 16.16
N TYR A 101 13.03 -6.06 15.88
CA TYR A 101 11.95 -6.19 16.83
C TYR A 101 11.64 -7.65 17.17
N GLN A 102 11.08 -7.84 18.37
CA GLN A 102 10.41 -9.05 18.80
C GLN A 102 9.02 -8.69 19.33
N ILE A 103 8.06 -9.56 19.11
CA ILE A 103 6.73 -9.45 19.70
C ILE A 103 6.82 -9.95 21.14
N ILE A 104 6.39 -9.13 22.09
CA ILE A 104 6.45 -9.50 23.51
C ILE A 104 5.08 -9.89 24.05
N ASN A 105 4.05 -9.18 23.60
CA ASN A 105 2.71 -9.36 24.12
C ASN A 105 1.66 -8.94 23.10
N VAL A 106 0.48 -9.56 23.22
CA VAL A 106 -0.70 -9.27 22.43
C VAL A 106 -1.89 -9.15 23.37
N GLY A 107 -2.61 -8.05 23.28
CA GLY A 107 -3.82 -7.78 24.05
C GLY A 107 -5.07 -7.75 23.18
N ASN A 108 -6.21 -8.04 23.81
CA ASN A 108 -7.54 -7.86 23.23
C ASN A 108 -8.07 -6.43 23.44
N ASN A 109 -7.43 -5.64 24.31
CA ASN A 109 -7.70 -4.21 24.46
C ASN A 109 -6.43 -3.44 24.85
N ILE A 110 -6.48 -2.10 24.81
CA ILE A 110 -5.35 -1.21 25.11
C ILE A 110 -4.89 -1.22 26.58
N HIS A 111 -5.58 -1.95 27.46
CA HIS A 111 -5.26 -2.10 28.88
C HIS A 111 -5.00 -3.56 29.27
N SER A 112 -5.21 -4.54 28.39
CA SER A 112 -5.14 -5.97 28.69
C SER A 112 -3.71 -6.52 28.53
N TRP A 113 -2.71 -5.71 28.83
CA TRP A 113 -1.33 -6.12 28.75
C TRP A 113 -0.97 -6.91 30.00
N LEU A 114 -0.20 -7.97 29.83
CA LEU A 114 0.62 -8.47 30.94
C LEU A 114 1.71 -7.42 31.12
N ASP A 115 1.77 -6.80 32.30
CA ASP A 115 2.79 -5.82 32.66
C ASP A 115 4.21 -6.42 32.60
N ASP A 116 4.31 -7.75 32.74
CA ASP A 116 5.58 -8.48 32.74
C ASP A 116 5.88 -9.16 31.41
N ARG A 117 7.11 -8.96 30.94
CA ARG A 117 7.69 -9.71 29.82
C ARG A 117 7.79 -11.20 30.18
N ASN A 118 7.18 -12.06 29.37
CA ASN A 118 7.33 -13.51 29.46
C ASN A 118 8.19 -14.03 28.30
N ASP A 119 9.44 -14.40 28.59
CA ASP A 119 10.40 -14.86 27.58
C ASP A 119 10.01 -16.16 26.87
N GLU A 120 9.19 -17.02 27.48
CA GLU A 120 8.67 -18.22 26.82
C GLU A 120 7.63 -17.85 25.75
N LEU A 121 6.76 -16.88 26.04
CA LEU A 121 5.81 -16.35 25.07
C LEU A 121 6.50 -15.63 23.92
N VAL A 122 7.55 -14.85 24.19
CA VAL A 122 8.34 -14.20 23.13
C VAL A 122 8.88 -15.23 22.14
N LYS A 123 9.48 -16.32 22.65
CA LYS A 123 10.00 -17.41 21.80
C LYS A 123 8.89 -18.07 21.00
N LEU A 124 7.73 -18.30 21.61
CA LEU A 124 6.58 -18.86 20.93
C LEU A 124 6.09 -17.96 19.78
N TYR A 125 6.03 -16.64 20.00
CA TYR A 125 5.65 -15.68 18.95
C TYR A 125 6.70 -15.59 17.84
N GLU A 126 7.99 -15.73 18.16
CA GLU A 126 9.04 -15.77 17.14
C GLU A 126 8.97 -17.04 16.29
N GLU A 127 8.59 -18.19 16.86
CA GLU A 127 8.57 -19.48 16.17
C GLU A 127 7.24 -19.72 15.42
N TYR A 128 6.11 -19.37 16.01
CA TYR A 128 4.77 -19.70 15.49
C TYR A 128 3.92 -18.47 15.15
N GLY A 129 4.35 -17.27 15.52
CA GLY A 129 3.54 -16.07 15.41
C GLY A 129 2.40 -16.00 16.41
N ILE A 130 1.54 -14.99 16.19
CA ILE A 130 0.36 -14.74 17.01
C ILE A 130 -0.84 -15.38 16.33
N THR A 131 -1.48 -16.33 17.00
CA THR A 131 -2.78 -16.84 16.54
C THR A 131 -3.89 -15.84 16.88
N THR A 132 -4.63 -15.40 15.87
CA THR A 132 -5.85 -14.59 16.02
C THR A 132 -7.01 -15.24 15.26
N ALA A 133 -8.23 -15.16 15.80
CA ALA A 133 -9.41 -15.72 15.18
C ALA A 133 -10.36 -14.60 14.77
N LEU A 134 -10.80 -14.63 13.51
CA LEU A 134 -11.84 -13.75 13.00
C LEU A 134 -13.17 -14.51 13.03
N THR A 135 -13.97 -14.25 14.07
CA THR A 135 -15.25 -14.95 14.32
C THR A 135 -16.48 -14.03 14.33
N SER A 136 -16.27 -12.71 14.18
CA SER A 136 -17.33 -11.69 14.24
C SER A 136 -17.34 -10.83 12.97
N PHE A 137 -18.54 -10.37 12.60
CA PHE A 137 -18.71 -9.34 11.58
C PHE A 137 -18.16 -7.97 12.00
N GLU A 138 -17.89 -7.76 13.29
CA GLU A 138 -17.28 -6.52 13.76
C GLU A 138 -15.77 -6.45 13.48
N GLY A 139 -15.18 -7.52 12.94
CA GLY A 139 -13.74 -7.63 12.74
C GLY A 139 -13.04 -8.23 13.95
N SER A 140 -11.71 -8.08 13.97
CA SER A 140 -10.88 -8.41 15.12
C SER A 140 -9.87 -7.29 15.33
N THR A 141 -9.74 -6.81 16.56
CA THR A 141 -8.80 -5.76 16.93
C THR A 141 -7.67 -6.36 17.76
N VAL A 142 -6.45 -6.22 17.27
CA VAL A 142 -5.24 -6.75 17.89
C VAL A 142 -4.41 -5.60 18.45
N PHE A 143 -4.09 -5.65 19.74
CA PHE A 143 -3.17 -4.68 20.32
C PHE A 143 -1.81 -5.37 20.46
N LEU A 144 -0.78 -4.87 19.77
CA LEU A 144 0.54 -5.48 19.67
C LEU A 144 1.56 -4.72 20.52
N ARG A 145 2.34 -5.44 21.33
CA ARG A 145 3.54 -4.91 21.99
C ARG A 145 4.78 -5.53 21.38
N VAL A 146 5.67 -4.65 20.93
CA VAL A 146 6.98 -5.03 20.41
C VAL A 146 8.07 -4.40 21.27
N ASP A 147 9.23 -5.03 21.30
CA ASP A 147 10.45 -4.42 21.83
C ASP A 147 11.59 -4.63 20.86
N LYS A 148 12.53 -3.69 20.87
CA LYS A 148 13.76 -3.85 20.12
C LYS A 148 14.62 -4.93 20.77
N LYS A 149 15.19 -5.78 19.92
CA LYS A 149 16.17 -6.79 20.32
C LYS A 149 17.40 -6.10 20.90
N LYS A 150 18.07 -6.78 21.84
CA LYS A 150 19.23 -6.24 22.56
C LYS A 150 20.34 -5.84 21.58
N GLY A 151 20.82 -4.61 21.68
CA GLY A 151 21.87 -4.06 20.80
C GLY A 151 21.34 -3.34 19.55
N MET A 152 20.02 -3.39 19.30
CA MET A 152 19.37 -2.75 18.15
C MET A 152 18.60 -1.48 18.54
N GLU A 153 18.75 -0.99 19.77
CA GLU A 153 17.90 0.08 20.33
C GLU A 153 17.91 1.39 19.54
N LYS A 154 19.05 1.70 18.91
CA LYS A 154 19.28 2.94 18.18
C LYS A 154 18.93 2.85 16.69
N GLU A 155 18.68 1.65 16.19
CA GLU A 155 18.44 1.38 14.77
C GLU A 155 17.03 1.80 14.35
N ASP A 156 16.89 2.44 13.19
CA ASP A 156 15.59 2.68 12.57
C ASP A 156 15.25 1.52 11.61
N VAL A 157 13.98 1.10 11.61
CA VAL A 157 13.45 0.11 10.67
C VAL A 157 13.36 0.67 9.26
N LEU A 158 13.23 2.00 9.14
CA LEU A 158 13.14 2.72 7.87
C LEU A 158 14.51 3.17 7.34
N ALA A 159 15.61 2.89 8.04
CA ALA A 159 16.95 3.23 7.56
C ALA A 159 17.32 2.37 6.34
N GLU A 160 17.94 2.99 5.34
CA GLU A 160 18.45 2.30 4.15
C GLU A 160 19.54 1.28 4.53
N GLU A 161 19.48 0.08 3.94
CA GLU A 161 20.55 -0.91 4.05
C GLU A 161 21.86 -0.33 3.48
N GLY A 162 22.77 0.09 4.36
CA GLY A 162 24.06 0.66 3.98
C GLY A 162 24.33 2.09 4.44
N SER A 163 23.38 2.76 5.11
CA SER A 163 23.64 4.05 5.76
C SER A 163 24.26 3.83 7.15
N SER A 164 25.46 3.27 7.17
CA SER A 164 26.33 3.26 8.36
C SER A 164 26.94 4.64 8.52
N ASN A 165 26.45 5.40 9.50
CA ASN A 165 27.19 6.54 10.03
C ASN A 165 28.53 6.02 10.58
N ASN A 166 29.63 6.57 10.05
CA ASN A 166 31.01 6.29 10.45
C ASN A 166 31.16 6.26 11.97
N ASN A 167 31.34 5.06 12.52
CA ASN A 167 32.05 4.78 13.77
C ASN A 167 32.70 3.39 13.64
N ASP A 168 34.03 3.37 13.56
CA ASP A 168 34.92 2.23 13.22
C ASP A 168 34.81 0.97 14.12
N SER A 169 33.87 0.92 15.06
CA SER A 169 33.68 -0.20 15.99
C SER A 169 32.54 -1.16 15.60
N ASP A 170 31.52 -0.70 14.86
CA ASP A 170 30.28 -1.44 14.63
C ASP A 170 30.34 -2.41 13.44
N ASP A 171 31.24 -2.17 12.48
CA ASP A 171 31.47 -3.05 11.32
C ASP A 171 31.92 -4.46 11.69
N LYS A 172 32.61 -4.61 12.83
CA LYS A 172 33.09 -5.91 13.32
C LYS A 172 31.97 -6.79 13.88
N ILE A 173 30.85 -6.19 14.30
CA ILE A 173 29.70 -6.91 14.86
C ILE A 173 28.79 -7.39 13.73
N TRP A 174 28.52 -6.51 12.75
CA TRP A 174 27.78 -6.86 11.52
C TRP A 174 28.49 -7.93 10.68
N GLY A 175 29.82 -7.85 10.58
CA GLY A 175 30.63 -8.87 9.89
C GLY A 175 30.59 -10.25 10.57
N LYS A 176 30.42 -10.31 11.90
CA LYS A 176 30.30 -11.58 12.64
C LYS A 176 28.91 -12.18 12.58
N LEU A 177 27.86 -11.35 12.51
CA LEU A 177 26.48 -11.82 12.39
C LEU A 177 26.20 -12.41 11.00
N LYS A 178 26.71 -11.80 9.92
CA LYS A 178 26.69 -12.36 8.56
C LYS A 178 27.38 -13.72 8.46
N LYS A 179 28.45 -13.93 9.22
CA LYS A 179 29.23 -15.19 9.23
C LYS A 179 28.56 -16.33 9.98
N LYS A 180 27.75 -16.02 11.00
CA LYS A 180 27.05 -17.03 11.82
C LYS A 180 25.71 -17.49 11.21
N LEU A 181 25.18 -16.75 10.23
CA LEU A 181 23.93 -17.07 9.53
C LEU A 181 24.13 -17.72 8.14
N GLY A 182 25.31 -18.26 7.83
CA GLY A 182 25.50 -19.09 6.64
C GLY A 182 25.44 -18.35 5.30
N MET A 183 25.82 -17.06 5.26
CA MET A 183 25.81 -16.26 4.03
C MET A 183 27.18 -16.28 3.33
N ASN A 184 27.64 -17.49 2.98
CA ASN A 184 28.81 -17.68 2.12
C ASN A 184 28.37 -18.40 0.84
N ASN A 185 28.46 -17.66 -0.28
CA ASN A 185 28.26 -18.05 -1.69
C ASN A 185 28.02 -19.54 -2.00
N GLY A 186 26.86 -19.82 -2.59
CA GLY A 186 26.56 -21.10 -3.24
C GLY A 186 25.14 -21.17 -3.81
N GLY A 187 24.93 -20.61 -4.99
CA GLY A 187 23.90 -20.97 -5.98
C GLY A 187 22.49 -21.33 -5.50
N SER A 188 21.59 -20.35 -5.49
CA SER A 188 20.22 -20.56 -5.97
C SER A 188 19.78 -19.30 -6.70
N ASP A 189 19.55 -19.42 -8.00
CA ASP A 189 18.90 -18.41 -8.84
C ASP A 189 17.50 -18.08 -8.31
N THR A 190 17.39 -17.28 -7.24
CA THR A 190 16.23 -16.41 -7.08
C THR A 190 16.45 -15.27 -8.05
N LYS A 191 16.11 -15.50 -9.33
CA LYS A 191 15.99 -14.45 -10.34
C LYS A 191 15.28 -13.28 -9.65
N LYS A 192 15.94 -12.12 -9.52
CA LYS A 192 15.22 -10.86 -9.30
C LYS A 192 14.04 -10.92 -10.28
N PRO A 193 12.78 -10.77 -9.82
CA PRO A 193 11.65 -10.80 -10.72
C PRO A 193 11.96 -9.83 -11.86
N ALA A 194 11.80 -10.30 -13.10
CA ALA A 194 12.10 -9.49 -14.28
C ALA A 194 11.50 -8.10 -14.08
N GLU A 195 12.32 -7.06 -14.25
CA GLU A 195 11.96 -5.67 -13.95
C GLU A 195 10.70 -5.30 -14.75
N LYS A 196 9.55 -5.26 -14.06
CA LYS A 196 8.26 -4.91 -14.65
C LYS A 196 8.00 -3.43 -14.45
N ILE A 197 7.34 -2.80 -15.43
CA ILE A 197 6.77 -1.46 -15.24
C ILE A 197 5.50 -1.61 -14.41
N ASN A 198 5.47 -1.01 -13.23
CA ASN A 198 4.31 -1.03 -12.34
C ASN A 198 3.56 0.30 -12.48
N ILE A 199 2.33 0.24 -12.98
CA ILE A 199 1.51 1.42 -13.24
C ILE A 199 0.29 1.38 -12.33
N PHE A 200 0.06 2.45 -11.58
CA PHE A 200 -1.10 2.61 -10.73
C PHE A 200 -2.08 3.61 -11.34
N SER A 201 -3.37 3.27 -11.34
CA SER A 201 -4.41 4.17 -11.83
C SER A 201 -5.73 3.99 -11.09
N VAL A 202 -6.62 4.96 -11.25
CA VAL A 202 -7.97 4.96 -10.70
C VAL A 202 -8.94 5.55 -11.71
N ALA A 203 -10.10 4.91 -11.84
CA ALA A 203 -11.23 5.41 -12.61
C ALA A 203 -12.49 5.33 -11.75
N SER A 204 -13.43 6.25 -11.98
CA SER A 204 -14.75 6.28 -11.35
C SER A 204 -15.76 6.68 -12.43
N GLY A 205 -16.69 5.78 -12.73
CA GLY A 205 -17.68 5.92 -13.79
C GLY A 205 -17.21 5.41 -15.16
N HIS A 206 -18.19 5.01 -15.99
CA HIS A 206 -17.95 4.29 -17.24
C HIS A 206 -17.09 5.06 -18.26
N LEU A 207 -17.21 6.40 -18.30
CA LEU A 207 -16.38 7.22 -19.20
C LEU A 207 -14.89 7.08 -18.85
N TYR A 208 -14.53 7.23 -17.57
CA TYR A 208 -13.16 7.12 -17.13
C TYR A 208 -12.62 5.70 -17.24
N GLU A 209 -13.45 4.67 -17.07
CA GLU A 209 -13.06 3.28 -17.30
C GLU A 209 -12.76 2.97 -18.77
N ARG A 210 -13.53 3.57 -19.67
CA ARG A 210 -13.23 3.52 -21.10
C ARG A 210 -11.92 4.22 -21.41
N LEU A 211 -11.68 5.41 -20.85
CA LEU A 211 -10.42 6.12 -21.02
C LEU A 211 -9.23 5.34 -20.44
N LEU A 212 -9.41 4.71 -19.27
CA LEU A 212 -8.42 3.84 -18.65
C LEU A 212 -8.02 2.68 -19.58
N SER A 213 -8.97 2.11 -20.32
CA SER A 213 -8.69 1.09 -21.33
C SER A 213 -7.85 1.63 -22.50
N VAL A 214 -8.11 2.88 -22.92
CA VAL A 214 -7.34 3.56 -23.96
C VAL A 214 -5.93 3.91 -23.47
N MET A 215 -5.79 4.37 -22.22
CA MET A 215 -4.50 4.64 -21.58
C MET A 215 -3.66 3.36 -21.51
N THR A 216 -4.28 2.25 -21.06
CA THR A 216 -3.67 0.91 -21.01
C THR A 216 -3.14 0.51 -22.39
N LEU A 217 -3.97 0.63 -23.43
CA LEU A 217 -3.57 0.37 -24.81
C LEU A 217 -2.42 1.27 -25.28
N GLY A 218 -2.44 2.54 -24.88
CA GLY A 218 -1.36 3.49 -25.14
C GLY A 218 -0.03 3.00 -24.59
N VAL A 219 0.00 2.59 -23.32
CA VAL A 219 1.21 2.02 -22.70
C VAL A 219 1.67 0.76 -23.44
N MET A 220 0.78 -0.22 -23.62
CA MET A 220 1.14 -1.52 -24.20
C MET A 220 1.63 -1.43 -25.64
N LYS A 221 1.23 -0.40 -26.40
CA LYS A 221 1.75 -0.16 -27.76
C LYS A 221 3.16 0.42 -27.79
N HIS A 222 3.62 1.08 -26.72
CA HIS A 222 4.85 1.85 -26.71
C HIS A 222 5.94 1.27 -25.79
N THR A 223 5.72 0.08 -25.20
CA THR A 223 6.74 -0.61 -24.42
C THR A 223 6.85 -2.08 -24.80
N LYS A 224 8.06 -2.62 -24.68
CA LYS A 224 8.33 -4.06 -24.78
C LYS A 224 8.54 -4.71 -23.41
N THR A 225 8.62 -3.89 -22.36
CA THR A 225 8.85 -4.35 -20.99
C THR A 225 7.56 -4.91 -20.42
N PRO A 226 7.58 -6.02 -19.66
CA PRO A 226 6.39 -6.52 -18.99
C PRO A 226 5.76 -5.45 -18.10
N VAL A 227 4.45 -5.27 -18.20
CA VAL A 227 3.71 -4.25 -17.45
C VAL A 227 2.75 -4.92 -16.47
N LYS A 228 2.68 -4.38 -15.25
CA LYS A 228 1.65 -4.71 -14.26
C LYS A 228 0.83 -3.47 -13.89
N PHE A 229 -0.49 -3.54 -14.07
CA PHE A 229 -1.42 -2.48 -13.67
C PHE A 229 -2.00 -2.74 -12.29
N TRP A 230 -1.90 -1.75 -11.41
CA TRP A 230 -2.48 -1.74 -10.08
C TRP A 230 -3.68 -0.79 -10.08
N LEU A 231 -4.87 -1.28 -9.76
CA LEU A 231 -6.09 -0.49 -9.84
C LEU A 231 -6.85 -0.50 -8.52
N ILE A 232 -7.44 0.65 -8.15
CA ILE A 232 -8.22 0.73 -6.91
C ILE A 232 -9.59 0.08 -7.10
N GLU A 233 -9.79 -1.06 -6.44
CA GLU A 233 -10.98 -1.90 -6.61
C GLU A 233 -12.30 -1.18 -6.31
N ASN A 234 -12.33 -0.35 -5.26
CA ASN A 234 -13.55 0.23 -4.71
C ASN A 234 -14.24 1.23 -5.66
N PHE A 235 -13.52 1.76 -6.64
CA PHE A 235 -14.02 2.79 -7.54
C PHE A 235 -14.40 2.26 -8.93
N LEU A 236 -14.01 1.03 -9.24
CA LEU A 236 -14.32 0.38 -10.50
C LEU A 236 -15.70 -0.27 -10.47
N SER A 237 -16.39 -0.14 -11.61
CA SER A 237 -17.68 -0.77 -11.90
C SER A 237 -17.52 -2.30 -12.04
N PRO A 238 -18.60 -3.05 -11.74
CA PRO A 238 -18.65 -4.48 -12.05
C PRO A 238 -18.34 -4.80 -13.51
N SER A 239 -18.87 -3.99 -14.43
CA SER A 239 -18.67 -4.13 -15.86
C SER A 239 -17.19 -4.10 -16.24
N PHE A 240 -16.43 -3.13 -15.70
CA PHE A 240 -15.01 -3.03 -15.97
C PHE A 240 -14.21 -4.16 -15.29
N LYS A 241 -14.55 -4.54 -14.05
CA LYS A 241 -13.91 -5.68 -13.35
C LYS A 241 -14.05 -6.99 -14.11
N ASN A 242 -15.19 -7.21 -14.76
CA ASN A 242 -15.42 -8.39 -15.62
C ASN A 242 -14.72 -8.27 -16.98
N PHE A 243 -14.46 -7.05 -17.46
CA PHE A 243 -13.83 -6.80 -18.75
C PHE A 243 -12.28 -6.86 -18.71
N ILE A 244 -11.65 -6.34 -17.65
CA ILE A 244 -10.19 -6.25 -17.56
C ILE A 244 -9.42 -7.58 -17.73
N PRO A 245 -9.91 -8.78 -17.32
CA PRO A 245 -9.22 -10.03 -17.61
C PRO A 245 -9.07 -10.30 -19.11
N HIS A 246 -10.07 -9.93 -19.91
CA HIS A 246 -10.03 -10.07 -21.36
C HIS A 246 -9.05 -9.07 -21.97
N LEU A 247 -9.05 -7.83 -21.48
CA LEU A 247 -8.11 -6.79 -21.89
C LEU A 247 -6.65 -7.21 -21.60
N ALA A 248 -6.40 -7.74 -20.40
CA ALA A 248 -5.11 -8.26 -19.97
C ALA A 248 -4.62 -9.41 -20.84
N LYS A 249 -5.51 -10.36 -21.18
CA LYS A 249 -5.19 -11.48 -22.07
C LYS A 249 -4.86 -11.04 -23.49
N GLU A 250 -5.61 -10.08 -24.03
CA GLU A 250 -5.42 -9.59 -25.41
C GLU A 250 -4.11 -8.82 -25.56
N TYR A 251 -3.78 -7.94 -24.60
CA TYR A 251 -2.60 -7.08 -24.68
C TYR A 251 -1.39 -7.58 -23.89
N GLY A 252 -1.51 -8.71 -23.18
CA GLY A 252 -0.39 -9.38 -22.53
C GLY A 252 0.17 -8.65 -21.30
N PHE A 253 -0.68 -8.04 -20.47
CA PHE A 253 -0.26 -7.42 -19.21
C PHE A 253 -0.81 -8.15 -17.99
N GLU A 254 -0.17 -7.94 -16.85
CA GLU A 254 -0.68 -8.39 -15.55
C GLU A 254 -1.46 -7.27 -14.87
N TYR A 255 -2.43 -7.61 -14.03
CA TYR A 255 -3.10 -6.61 -13.21
C TYR A 255 -3.41 -7.15 -11.82
N GLU A 256 -3.57 -6.22 -10.87
CA GLU A 256 -4.02 -6.54 -9.52
C GLU A 256 -4.94 -5.43 -9.01
N LEU A 257 -6.05 -5.85 -8.39
CA LEU A 257 -6.99 -4.94 -7.76
C LEU A 257 -6.61 -4.74 -6.30
N VAL A 258 -6.18 -3.53 -5.97
CA VAL A 258 -5.76 -3.15 -4.62
C VAL A 258 -6.83 -2.33 -3.93
N THR A 259 -6.87 -2.47 -2.61
CA THR A 259 -7.79 -1.74 -1.76
C THR A 259 -7.24 -1.70 -0.35
N TYR A 260 -7.51 -0.58 0.32
CA TYR A 260 -7.19 -0.31 1.70
C TYR A 260 -8.39 0.44 2.30
N LYS A 261 -8.82 0.12 3.52
CA LYS A 261 -9.95 0.83 4.10
C LYS A 261 -9.49 2.15 4.72
N TRP A 262 -10.26 3.21 4.50
CA TRP A 262 -10.01 4.49 5.16
C TRP A 262 -10.04 4.32 6.69
N PRO A 263 -8.91 4.58 7.41
CA PRO A 263 -8.85 4.35 8.86
C PRO A 263 -9.84 5.22 9.63
N HIS A 264 -10.43 4.67 10.69
CA HIS A 264 -11.48 5.35 11.47
C HIS A 264 -10.99 6.64 12.15
N TRP A 265 -9.70 6.74 12.47
CA TRP A 265 -9.10 7.93 13.09
C TRP A 265 -8.74 9.02 12.07
N LEU A 266 -8.66 8.69 10.78
CA LEU A 266 -8.32 9.63 9.74
C LEU A 266 -9.59 10.36 9.27
N ARG A 267 -9.55 11.69 9.19
CA ARG A 267 -10.70 12.51 8.81
C ARG A 267 -11.29 12.09 7.46
N ALA A 268 -12.49 11.52 7.49
CA ALA A 268 -13.21 11.09 6.31
C ALA A 268 -13.60 12.26 5.40
N GLN A 269 -13.82 11.95 4.12
CA GLN A 269 -14.33 12.89 3.13
C GLN A 269 -15.79 12.53 2.79
N SER A 270 -16.64 13.53 2.68
CA SER A 270 -18.05 13.35 2.29
C SER A 270 -18.23 13.17 0.78
N GLU A 271 -17.40 13.85 -0.01
CA GLU A 271 -17.46 13.83 -1.46
C GLU A 271 -16.59 12.69 -2.03
N LYS A 272 -17.18 11.81 -2.86
CA LYS A 272 -16.48 10.67 -3.46
C LYS A 272 -15.20 11.08 -4.20
N GLN A 273 -15.24 12.19 -4.94
CA GLN A 273 -14.08 12.70 -5.67
C GLN A 273 -12.90 13.02 -4.73
N ARG A 274 -13.16 13.63 -3.57
CA ARG A 274 -12.13 13.92 -2.57
C ARG A 274 -11.58 12.65 -1.92
N THR A 275 -12.43 11.66 -1.73
CA THR A 275 -11.99 10.33 -1.30
C THR A 275 -11.01 9.74 -2.30
N ILE A 276 -11.34 9.74 -3.61
CA ILE A 276 -10.46 9.27 -4.69
C ILE A 276 -9.11 9.99 -4.67
N TRP A 277 -9.11 11.34 -4.55
CA TRP A 277 -7.86 12.11 -4.42
C TRP A 277 -7.04 11.74 -3.19
N GLY A 278 -7.70 11.42 -2.08
CA GLY A 278 -7.04 10.91 -0.88
C GLY A 278 -6.32 9.60 -1.15
N TYR A 279 -6.95 8.64 -1.85
CA TYR A 279 -6.31 7.38 -2.19
C TYR A 279 -5.10 7.50 -3.11
N LYS A 280 -5.06 8.53 -3.97
CA LYS A 280 -3.89 8.79 -4.84
C LYS A 280 -2.63 9.18 -4.06
N ILE A 281 -2.73 9.55 -2.78
CA ILE A 281 -1.57 10.03 -2.00
C ILE A 281 -1.42 9.41 -0.60
N LEU A 282 -2.51 9.26 0.15
CA LEU A 282 -2.43 9.03 1.59
C LEU A 282 -2.00 7.61 1.95
N PHE A 283 -2.14 6.67 1.03
CA PHE A 283 -1.98 5.24 1.29
C PHE A 283 -0.93 4.58 0.40
N LEU A 284 -0.06 5.35 -0.26
CA LEU A 284 0.92 4.81 -1.22
C LEU A 284 1.88 3.78 -0.58
N ASP A 285 2.10 3.86 0.72
CA ASP A 285 2.96 2.99 1.51
C ASP A 285 2.29 1.69 1.99
N VAL A 286 0.95 1.66 2.06
CA VAL A 286 0.16 0.52 2.57
C VAL A 286 -0.81 -0.09 1.56
N LEU A 287 -1.00 0.56 0.41
CA LEU A 287 -1.92 0.10 -0.63
C LEU A 287 -1.32 -1.04 -1.46
N PHE A 288 0.00 -1.06 -1.61
CA PHE A 288 0.72 -2.06 -2.40
C PHE A 288 1.45 -3.06 -1.49
N PRO A 289 1.68 -4.29 -1.98
CA PRO A 289 2.49 -5.27 -1.26
C PRO A 289 3.92 -4.77 -1.04
N LEU A 290 4.55 -5.20 0.05
CA LEU A 290 5.86 -4.69 0.48
C LEU A 290 7.05 -5.20 -0.35
N ASN A 291 6.79 -5.96 -1.41
CA ASN A 291 7.80 -6.38 -2.39
C ASN A 291 7.78 -5.51 -3.66
N LEU A 292 6.88 -4.54 -3.75
CA LEU A 292 6.84 -3.57 -4.83
C LEU A 292 7.80 -2.41 -4.55
N ASP A 293 8.78 -2.23 -5.43
CA ASP A 293 9.84 -1.23 -5.27
C ASP A 293 9.42 0.18 -5.72
N LYS A 294 8.84 0.29 -6.93
CA LYS A 294 8.45 1.58 -7.53
C LYS A 294 7.14 1.43 -8.27
N VAL A 295 6.32 2.48 -8.26
CA VAL A 295 5.07 2.57 -9.02
C VAL A 295 4.95 3.93 -9.70
N ILE A 296 4.36 3.95 -10.89
CA ILE A 296 4.10 5.17 -11.67
C ILE A 296 2.59 5.41 -11.65
N PHE A 297 2.15 6.56 -11.18
CA PHE A 297 0.75 6.96 -11.30
C PHE A 297 0.48 7.55 -12.70
N VAL A 298 -0.56 7.06 -13.38
CA VAL A 298 -1.03 7.59 -14.65
C VAL A 298 -2.54 7.82 -14.56
N ASP A 299 -2.99 9.05 -14.78
CA ASP A 299 -4.43 9.36 -14.81
C ASP A 299 -5.13 8.63 -15.97
N ALA A 300 -6.37 8.21 -15.73
CA ALA A 300 -7.13 7.38 -16.67
C ALA A 300 -7.39 8.06 -18.02
N ASP A 301 -7.39 9.40 -18.09
CA ASP A 301 -7.63 10.18 -19.29
C ASP A 301 -6.35 10.53 -20.09
N GLN A 302 -5.18 10.06 -19.63
CA GLN A 302 -3.91 10.30 -20.33
C GLN A 302 -3.71 9.37 -21.54
N ILE A 303 -2.99 9.89 -22.54
CA ILE A 303 -2.52 9.10 -23.69
C ILE A 303 -1.00 9.02 -23.62
N VAL A 304 -0.49 7.80 -23.41
CA VAL A 304 0.94 7.52 -23.35
C VAL A 304 1.46 7.19 -24.75
N ARG A 305 2.53 7.87 -25.17
CA ARG A 305 3.21 7.69 -26.48
C ARG A 305 4.71 7.40 -26.36
N ALA A 306 5.23 7.33 -25.14
CA ALA A 306 6.63 7.04 -24.84
C ALA A 306 6.72 5.74 -24.03
N ASP A 307 7.91 5.14 -23.98
CA ASP A 307 8.15 3.97 -23.12
C ASP A 307 8.28 4.43 -21.67
N LEU A 308 7.33 4.05 -20.82
CA LEU A 308 7.34 4.43 -19.39
C LEU A 308 8.51 3.81 -18.61
N LYS A 309 9.29 2.90 -19.21
CA LYS A 309 10.54 2.43 -18.63
C LYS A 309 11.49 3.59 -18.31
N GLU A 310 11.49 4.65 -19.12
CA GLU A 310 12.29 5.86 -18.90
C GLU A 310 12.00 6.49 -17.52
N LEU A 311 10.76 6.45 -17.05
CA LEU A 311 10.39 6.96 -15.73
C LEU A 311 10.77 6.00 -14.59
N VAL A 312 10.85 4.70 -14.86
CA VAL A 312 11.33 3.71 -13.89
C VAL A 312 12.82 3.90 -13.64
N GLU A 313 13.60 4.13 -14.70
CA GLU A 313 15.05 4.29 -14.65
C GLU A 313 15.50 5.69 -14.23
N MET A 314 14.57 6.66 -14.17
CA MET A 314 14.85 8.03 -13.77
C MET A 314 15.44 8.09 -12.35
N ASP A 315 16.59 8.75 -12.21
CA ASP A 315 17.19 9.07 -10.91
C ASP A 315 16.38 10.18 -10.23
N LEU A 316 15.85 9.87 -9.05
CA LEU A 316 15.10 10.80 -8.22
C LEU A 316 15.99 11.58 -7.24
N HIS A 317 17.31 11.38 -7.28
CA HIS A 317 18.31 12.06 -6.46
C HIS A 317 18.00 11.94 -4.95
N GLY A 318 17.58 10.75 -4.51
CA GLY A 318 17.20 10.46 -3.13
C GLY A 318 15.79 10.94 -2.73
N ALA A 319 15.00 11.53 -3.65
CA ALA A 319 13.62 11.88 -3.39
C ALA A 319 12.70 10.63 -3.45
N PRO A 320 11.70 10.51 -2.57
CA PRO A 320 10.78 9.36 -2.54
C PRO A 320 9.77 9.34 -3.70
N TYR A 321 9.57 10.48 -4.37
CA TYR A 321 8.66 10.61 -5.51
C TYR A 321 9.06 11.78 -6.42
N GLY A 322 8.74 11.66 -7.71
CA GLY A 322 8.91 12.72 -8.72
C GLY A 322 7.56 13.16 -9.29
N TYR A 323 7.44 14.44 -9.64
CA TYR A 323 6.23 15.02 -10.25
C TYR A 323 6.60 15.95 -11.41
N THR A 324 5.68 16.11 -12.35
CA THR A 324 5.83 17.04 -13.48
C THR A 324 5.34 18.45 -13.08
N PRO A 325 6.11 19.52 -13.32
CA PRO A 325 5.68 20.88 -13.04
C PRO A 325 4.61 21.37 -14.02
N PHE A 326 3.86 22.40 -13.63
CA PHE A 326 2.92 23.08 -14.53
C PHE A 326 3.67 23.71 -15.72
N CYS A 327 3.10 23.64 -16.92
CA CYS A 327 3.68 24.25 -18.11
C CYS A 327 3.65 25.78 -18.06
N ASP A 328 4.79 26.42 -18.36
CA ASP A 328 4.90 27.87 -18.43
C ASP A 328 4.95 28.45 -19.86
N SER A 329 4.94 27.60 -20.88
CA SER A 329 5.18 27.98 -22.29
C SER A 329 4.14 28.93 -22.90
N ARG A 330 2.85 28.79 -22.55
CA ARG A 330 1.74 29.58 -23.13
C ARG A 330 1.49 30.91 -22.41
N LYS A 331 1.99 32.02 -22.95
CA LYS A 331 1.91 33.35 -22.33
C LYS A 331 0.47 33.88 -22.22
N GLU A 332 -0.40 33.50 -23.15
CA GLU A 332 -1.82 33.87 -23.18
C GLU A 332 -2.62 33.34 -21.98
N THR A 333 -2.09 32.34 -21.27
CA THR A 333 -2.73 31.73 -20.09
C THR A 333 -2.24 32.28 -18.76
N GLU A 334 -1.35 33.29 -18.76
CA GLU A 334 -0.70 33.79 -17.54
C GLU A 334 -1.71 34.23 -16.47
N GLY A 335 -2.82 34.85 -16.87
CA GLY A 335 -3.87 35.29 -15.96
C GLY A 335 -4.56 34.18 -15.15
N TYR A 336 -4.49 32.93 -15.60
CA TYR A 336 -5.06 31.76 -14.89
C TYR A 336 -4.05 31.08 -13.96
N ARG A 337 -2.78 31.49 -13.96
CA ARG A 337 -1.70 30.87 -13.18
C ARG A 337 -1.73 31.35 -11.73
N PHE A 338 -2.76 30.94 -11.00
CA PHE A 338 -2.98 31.34 -9.61
C PHE A 338 -1.80 30.98 -8.69
N TRP A 339 -0.99 29.97 -9.03
CA TRP A 339 0.16 29.54 -8.23
C TRP A 339 1.34 30.53 -8.26
N LYS A 340 1.35 31.48 -9.20
CA LYS A 340 2.40 32.50 -9.32
C LYS A 340 2.13 33.76 -8.51
N THR A 341 1.03 33.82 -7.75
CA THR A 341 0.67 35.00 -6.97
C THR A 341 0.19 34.64 -5.57
N GLY A 342 0.15 35.65 -4.69
CA GLY A 342 -0.56 35.59 -3.42
C GLY A 342 -0.01 34.54 -2.45
N TYR A 343 -0.87 33.61 -2.04
CA TYR A 343 -0.51 32.57 -1.06
C TYR A 343 0.51 31.58 -1.62
N TRP A 344 0.27 31.05 -2.82
CA TRP A 344 1.08 29.96 -3.40
C TRP A 344 2.51 30.41 -3.69
N GLU A 345 2.69 31.57 -4.29
CA GLU A 345 4.03 32.14 -4.54
C GLU A 345 4.84 32.26 -3.23
N LYS A 346 4.23 32.84 -2.19
CA LYS A 346 4.86 33.03 -0.87
C LYS A 346 5.14 31.71 -0.16
N HIS A 347 4.26 30.72 -0.32
CA HIS A 347 4.40 29.40 0.29
C HIS A 347 5.49 28.57 -0.42
N LEU A 348 5.51 28.59 -1.75
CA LEU A 348 6.41 27.78 -2.57
C LEU A 348 7.86 28.27 -2.53
N ARG A 349 8.11 29.58 -2.31
CA ARG A 349 9.46 30.15 -2.13
C ARG A 349 10.44 29.73 -3.23
N GLY A 350 10.01 29.82 -4.49
CA GLY A 350 10.79 29.44 -5.66
C GLY A 350 10.68 27.97 -6.07
N LYS A 351 9.99 27.11 -5.30
CA LYS A 351 9.65 25.76 -5.75
C LYS A 351 8.56 25.79 -6.83
N PRO A 352 8.59 24.87 -7.81
CA PRO A 352 7.56 24.81 -8.84
C PRO A 352 6.22 24.28 -8.29
N TYR A 353 5.13 24.69 -8.94
CA TYR A 353 3.81 24.12 -8.72
C TYR A 353 3.65 22.88 -9.61
N HIS A 354 3.44 21.72 -9.00
CA HIS A 354 3.38 20.43 -9.69
C HIS A 354 1.94 20.04 -10.04
N ILE A 355 1.77 19.32 -11.16
CA ILE A 355 0.51 18.68 -11.52
C ILE A 355 0.38 17.38 -10.73
N ARG A 356 -0.82 17.11 -10.21
CA ARG A 356 -1.10 15.92 -9.41
C ARG A 356 -2.20 15.07 -10.03
#